data_AF-A0A1B7K3F0-F1
#
_entry.id   AF-A0A1B7K3F0-F1
#
_cell.length_a   1.000
_cell.length_b   1.000
_cell.length_c   1.000
_cell.angle_alpha   90.00
_cell.angle_beta   90.00
_cell.angle_gamma   90.00
#
_symmetry.space_group_name_H-M   'P 1'
#
loop_
_entity.id
_entity.type
_entity.pdbx_description
1 polymer ?
#
loop_
_entity_poly.entity_id
_entity_poly.type
_entity_poly.pdbx_seq_one_letter_code
_entity_poly.pdbx_strand_id
1 'polypeptide(L)' 'MKILKISLLVTMVIALSACLRVEVATPDKPININMNVKIEHEIQIKADRQVEELLKENSDLFGEVNDK' A
#
# COMPACT_ATOMS: atom_id res chain seq x y z
N MET A 1 9.94 55.81 30.68
CA MET A 1 10.18 54.55 31.42
C MET A 1 9.15 53.45 31.17
N LYS A 2 7.85 53.76 30.94
CA LYS A 2 6.81 52.74 30.70
C LYS A 2 7.06 51.88 29.44
N ILE A 3 7.53 52.50 28.36
CA ILE A 3 7.82 51.85 27.07
C ILE A 3 8.98 50.84 27.19
N LEU A 4 9.99 51.15 28.01
CA LEU A 4 11.14 50.26 28.26
C LEU A 4 10.73 48.99 29.03
N LYS A 5 9.78 49.10 29.96
CA LYS A 5 9.23 47.94 30.70
C LYS A 5 8.39 47.03 29.80
N ILE A 6 7.63 47.62 28.86
CA ILE A 6 6.83 46.86 27.88
C ILE A 6 7.75 46.10 26.92
N SER A 7 8.82 46.74 26.42
CA SER A 7 9.80 46.07 25.56
C SER A 7 10.46 44.88 26.25
N LEU A 8 10.83 45.00 27.53
CA LEU A 8 11.45 43.93 28.30
C LEU A 8 10.49 42.74 28.52
N LEU A 9 9.20 43.03 28.75
CA LEU A 9 8.17 42.00 28.96
C LEU A 9 7.91 41.21 27.67
N VAL A 10 7.89 41.87 26.51
CA VAL A 10 7.67 41.22 25.21
C VAL A 10 8.84 40.27 24.87
N THR A 11 10.08 40.68 25.11
CA THR A 11 11.26 39.83 24.88
C THR A 11 11.23 38.57 25.75
N MET A 12 10.78 38.68 27.01
CA MET A 12 10.66 37.54 27.92
C MET A 12 9.63 36.51 27.42
N VAL A 13 8.48 36.96 26.93
CA VAL A 13 7.41 36.08 26.42
C VAL A 13 7.86 35.34 25.16
N ILE A 14 8.58 36.01 24.25
CA ILE A 14 9.10 35.39 23.03
C ILE A 14 10.14 34.31 23.38
N ALA A 15 11.03 34.57 24.36
CA ALA A 15 12.03 33.61 24.80
C ALA A 15 11.42 32.31 25.37
N LEU A 16 10.24 32.38 25.99
CA LEU A 16 9.53 31.21 26.53
C LEU A 16 8.81 30.38 25.46
N SER A 17 8.47 30.98 24.31
CA SER A 17 7.78 30.28 23.21
C SER A 17 8.71 29.47 22.30
N ALA A 18 10.03 29.65 22.39
CA ALA A 18 11.01 29.06 21.48
C ALA A 18 11.32 27.56 21.75
N CYS A 19 10.72 26.95 22.77
CA CYS A 19 11.01 25.57 23.17
C CYS A 19 9.77 24.69 23.01
N LEU A 20 9.38 24.41 21.77
CA LEU A 20 8.40 23.37 21.47
C LEU A 20 9.14 22.15 20.93
N ARG A 21 9.27 21.11 21.77
CA ARG A 21 9.77 19.81 21.35
C ARG A 21 8.69 19.11 20.55
N VAL A 22 8.89 19.00 19.24
CA VAL A 22 8.07 18.19 18.36
C VAL A 22 8.73 16.82 18.26
N GLU A 23 8.19 15.85 19.00
CA GLU A 23 8.65 14.47 18.94
C GLU A 23 7.75 13.70 17.97
N VAL A 24 8.35 13.22 16.87
CA VAL A 24 7.70 12.29 15.95
C VAL A 24 8.02 10.88 16.45
N ALA A 25 7.18 10.34 17.32
CA ALA A 25 7.33 8.97 17.78
C ALA A 25 6.93 8.01 16.65
N THR A 26 7.91 7.27 16.12
CA THR A 26 7.65 6.09 15.29
C THR A 26 7.34 4.93 16.24
N PRO A 27 6.32 4.09 15.98
CA PRO A 27 5.99 2.99 16.87
C PRO A 27 7.18 2.03 17.06
N ASP A 28 7.57 1.80 18.31
CA ASP A 28 8.71 0.94 18.69
C ASP A 28 8.49 -0.54 18.32
N LYS A 29 7.24 -0.93 18.11
CA LYS A 29 6.85 -2.29 17.81
C LYS A 29 6.33 -2.39 16.38
N PRO A 30 6.72 -3.43 15.64
CA PRO A 30 6.20 -3.65 14.30
C PRO A 30 4.68 -3.89 14.34
N ILE A 31 3.98 -3.41 13.31
CA ILE A 31 2.55 -3.64 13.12
C ILE A 31 2.36 -5.11 12.74
N ASN A 32 1.61 -5.88 13.55
CA ASN A 32 1.27 -7.26 13.23
C ASN A 32 -0.08 -7.31 12.50
N ILE A 33 -0.05 -7.57 11.20
CA ILE A 33 -1.26 -7.76 10.39
C ILE A 33 -1.54 -9.26 10.29
N ASN A 34 -2.42 -9.75 11.16
CA ASN A 34 -2.93 -11.11 11.09
C ASN A 34 -4.20 -11.15 10.24
N MET A 35 -4.09 -11.66 9.01
CA MET A 35 -5.20 -11.73 8.08
C MET A 35 -5.34 -13.14 7.53
N ASN A 36 -6.54 -13.71 7.63
CA ASN A 36 -6.87 -15.00 7.02
C ASN A 36 -7.50 -14.75 5.65
N VAL A 37 -6.67 -14.77 4.59
CA VAL A 37 -7.12 -14.55 3.21
C VAL A 37 -7.32 -15.91 2.54
N LYS A 38 -8.53 -16.16 2.02
CA LYS A 38 -8.78 -17.28 1.11
C LYS A 38 -8.88 -16.72 -0.31
N ILE A 39 -7.90 -17.06 -1.16
CA ILE A 39 -7.90 -16.66 -2.57
C ILE A 39 -8.36 -17.87 -3.37
N GLU A 40 -9.55 -17.78 -3.94
CA GLU A 40 -10.08 -18.76 -4.88
C GLU A 40 -9.85 -18.20 -6.30
N HIS A 41 -9.06 -18.92 -7.10
CA HIS A 41 -8.89 -18.65 -8.53
C HIS A 41 -9.40 -19.87 -9.29
N GLU A 42 -10.57 -19.74 -9.90
CA GLU A 42 -11.08 -20.70 -10.87
C GLU A 42 -10.81 -20.15 -12.27
N ILE A 43 -9.81 -20.72 -12.96
CA ILE A 43 -9.56 -20.44 -14.37
C ILE A 43 -10.40 -21.45 -15.16
N GLN A 44 -11.60 -21.07 -15.56
CA GLN A 44 -12.34 -21.82 -16.58
C GLN A 44 -11.82 -21.43 -17.96
N ILE A 45 -10.91 -22.23 -18.51
CA ILE A 45 -10.51 -22.12 -19.92
C ILE A 45 -11.62 -22.72 -20.76
N LYS A 46 -12.60 -21.91 -21.16
CA LYS A 46 -13.43 -22.23 -22.33
C LYS A 46 -12.64 -21.75 -23.55
N ALA A 47 -12.03 -22.69 -24.26
CA ALA A 47 -11.37 -22.38 -25.52
C ALA A 47 -12.42 -21.83 -26.48
N ASP A 48 -12.09 -20.70 -27.13
CA ASP A 48 -12.91 -20.21 -28.23
C ASP A 48 -12.82 -21.22 -29.39
N ARG A 49 -13.85 -21.38 -30.20
CA ARG A 49 -13.90 -22.44 -31.25
C ARG A 49 -12.71 -22.36 -32.20
N GLN A 50 -12.21 -21.16 -32.46
CA GLN A 50 -11.03 -20.92 -33.29
C GLN A 50 -9.73 -21.42 -32.63
N VAL A 51 -9.65 -21.41 -31.29
CA VAL A 51 -8.50 -21.91 -30.54
C VAL A 51 -8.52 -23.44 -30.51
N GLU A 52 -9.69 -24.06 -30.37
CA GLU A 52 -9.84 -25.54 -30.50
C GLU A 52 -9.39 -26.03 -31.88
N GLU A 53 -9.74 -25.30 -32.94
CA GLU A 53 -9.36 -25.63 -34.31
C GLU A 53 -7.84 -25.53 -34.51
N LEU A 54 -7.21 -24.44 -34.04
CA LEU A 54 -5.76 -24.28 -34.08
C LEU A 54 -5.02 -25.33 -33.23
N LEU A 55 -5.60 -25.75 -32.10
CA LEU A 55 -5.05 -26.81 -31.25
C LEU A 55 -5.18 -28.20 -31.90
N LYS A 56 -6.26 -28.45 -32.65
CA LYS A 56 -6.45 -29.68 -33.44
C LYS A 56 -5.49 -29.76 -34.62
N GLU A 57 -5.30 -28.66 -35.35
CA GLU A 57 -4.37 -28.58 -36.48
C GLU A 57 -2.92 -28.81 -36.05
N ASN A 58 -2.55 -28.43 -34.82
CA ASN A 58 -1.22 -28.61 -34.26
C ASN A 58 -1.17 -29.73 -33.19
N SER A 59 -2.02 -30.75 -33.32
CA SER A 59 -2.13 -31.87 -32.36
C SER A 59 -0.82 -32.65 -32.17
N ASP A 60 0.06 -32.69 -33.17
CA ASP A 60 1.41 -33.28 -33.04
C ASP A 60 2.31 -32.54 -32.04
N LEU A 61 2.05 -31.25 -31.78
CA LEU A 61 2.81 -30.41 -30.83
C LEU A 61 2.17 -30.36 -29.43
N PHE A 62 0.85 -30.52 -29.34
CA PHE A 62 0.09 -30.30 -28.09
C PHE A 62 -0.67 -31.55 -27.57
N GLY A 63 -0.70 -32.65 -28.31
CA GLY A 63 -1.44 -33.88 -27.99
C GLY A 63 -2.89 -33.87 -28.52
N GLU A 64 -3.51 -35.04 -28.62
CA GLU A 64 -4.93 -35.15 -29.04
C GLU A 64 -5.87 -34.51 -28.01
N VAL A 65 -6.60 -33.49 -28.45
CA VAL A 65 -7.64 -32.82 -27.66
C VAL A 65 -8.94 -33.62 -27.80
N ASN A 66 -9.38 -34.26 -26.72
CA ASN A 66 -10.62 -35.03 -26.67
C ASN A 66 -11.73 -34.18 -26.03
N ASP A 67 -12.55 -33.56 -26.89
CA ASP A 67 -13.77 -32.86 -26.49
C ASP A 67 -14.81 -33.92 -26.07
N LYS A 68 -14.94 -34.15 -24.76
CA LYS A 68 -16.10 -34.86 -24.21
C LYS A 68 -17.25 -33.90 -23.93
#